data_AF-A0A1Y4QFW3-F1
#
_entry.id   AF-A0A1Y4QFW3-F1
#
_cell.length_a   1.000
_cell.length_b   1.000
_cell.length_c   1.000
_cell.angle_alpha   90.00
_cell.angle_beta   90.00
_cell.angle_gamma   90.00
#
_symmetry.space_group_name_H-M   'P 1'
#
loop_
_entity.id
_entity.type
_entity.pdbx_description
1 polymer ?
#
loop_
_entity_poly.entity_id
_entity_poly.type
_entity_poly.pdbx_seq_one_letter_code
_entity_poly.pdbx_strand_id
1 'polypeptide(L)'
;MIHQVTNQVLSYPTIPCTKCRYCTPGCPMNIQIPDLFTAYNSVKMYGANRRYDTYYKDHSTGDYQKASACIECGQCEGVCPQHLEIISLLKEVAEVFDK
;
A
#
# COMPACT_ATOMS: atom_id res chain seq x y z
N MET A 1 6.20 -21.87 -24.56
CA MET A 1 5.29 -20.76 -24.93
C MET A 1 4.62 -20.07 -23.75
N ILE A 2 4.54 -20.66 -22.55
CA ILE A 2 3.92 -20.01 -21.37
C ILE A 2 4.86 -18.97 -20.70
N HIS A 3 6.17 -19.14 -20.86
CA HIS A 3 7.18 -18.30 -20.18
C HIS A 3 7.31 -16.85 -20.70
N GLN A 4 6.88 -16.56 -21.93
CA GLN A 4 6.99 -15.20 -22.50
C GLN A 4 5.88 -14.26 -22.02
N VAL A 5 4.67 -14.78 -21.79
CA VAL A 5 3.55 -14.00 -21.24
C VAL A 5 3.76 -13.73 -19.74
N THR A 6 4.32 -14.70 -19.01
CA THR A 6 4.61 -14.54 -17.57
C THR A 6 5.58 -13.39 -17.30
N ASN A 7 6.60 -13.21 -18.14
CA ASN A 7 7.61 -12.17 -17.92
C ASN A 7 7.09 -10.74 -18.13
N GLN A 8 6.06 -10.54 -18.97
CA GLN A 8 5.46 -9.21 -19.18
C GLN A 8 4.46 -8.83 -18.09
N VAL A 9 3.82 -9.81 -17.43
CA VAL A 9 2.94 -9.54 -16.28
C VAL A 9 3.76 -9.31 -15.00
N LEU A 10 4.90 -9.99 -14.87
CA LEU A 10 5.83 -9.85 -13.74
C LEU A 10 6.67 -8.56 -13.80
N SER A 11 6.68 -7.83 -14.92
CA SER A 11 7.51 -6.63 -15.08
C SER A 11 6.98 -5.39 -14.38
N TYR A 12 5.79 -5.46 -13.76
CA TYR A 12 5.26 -4.38 -12.93
C TYR A 12 5.43 -4.70 -11.45
N PRO A 13 6.39 -4.07 -10.74
CA PRO A 13 6.60 -4.29 -9.32
C PRO A 13 5.46 -3.61 -8.54
N THR A 14 4.34 -4.32 -8.45
CA THR A 14 3.25 -3.98 -7.56
C THR A 14 3.47 -4.66 -6.23
N ILE A 15 3.02 -4.01 -5.16
CA ILE A 15 3.04 -4.59 -3.82
C ILE A 15 2.10 -5.80 -3.83
N PRO A 16 2.57 -7.02 -3.53
CA PRO A 16 1.75 -8.22 -3.64
C PRO A 16 0.79 -8.39 -2.45
N CYS A 17 0.12 -7.33 -2.00
CA CYS A 17 -0.83 -7.32 -0.90
C CYS A 17 -2.15 -8.03 -1.25
N THR A 18 -2.58 -8.99 -0.44
CA THR A 18 -3.88 -9.69 -0.59
C THR A 18 -5.08 -8.94 -0.02
N LYS A 19 -4.85 -7.80 0.65
CA LYS A 19 -5.87 -7.02 1.36
C LYS A 19 -6.64 -7.80 2.44
N CYS A 20 -5.97 -8.73 3.13
CA CYS A 20 -6.53 -9.49 4.24
C CYS A 20 -6.90 -8.65 5.48
N ARG A 21 -6.43 -7.40 5.57
CA ARG A 21 -6.66 -6.44 6.67
C ARG A 21 -6.14 -6.85 8.05
N TYR A 22 -5.31 -7.87 8.20
CA TYR A 22 -4.73 -8.21 9.52
C TYR A 22 -3.85 -7.11 10.11
N CYS A 23 -3.25 -6.28 9.27
CA CYS A 23 -2.41 -5.17 9.69
C CYS A 23 -3.18 -3.93 10.20
N THR A 24 -4.49 -3.82 9.99
CA THR A 24 -5.25 -2.59 10.32
C THR A 24 -5.65 -2.48 11.79
N PRO A 25 -6.18 -3.51 12.48
CA PRO A 25 -6.69 -3.36 13.85
C PRO A 25 -5.60 -3.07 14.89
N GLY A 26 -4.38 -3.54 14.66
CA GLY A 26 -3.23 -3.30 15.55
C GLY A 26 -2.49 -1.99 15.28
N CYS A 27 -2.83 -1.24 14.23
CA CYS A 27 -2.08 -0.02 13.91
C CYS A 27 -2.44 1.09 14.91
N PRO A 28 -1.48 1.60 15.73
CA PRO A 28 -1.77 2.66 16.70
C PRO A 28 -2.15 3.98 16.02
N MET A 29 -1.76 4.15 14.76
CA MET A 29 -2.06 5.32 13.93
C MET A 29 -3.30 5.11 13.07
N ASN A 30 -4.01 3.99 13.20
CA ASN A 30 -5.21 3.66 12.42
C ASN A 30 -5.03 3.82 10.89
N ILE A 31 -3.90 3.36 10.36
CA ILE A 31 -3.56 3.46 8.94
C ILE A 31 -4.26 2.34 8.15
N GLN A 32 -4.98 2.69 7.07
CA GLN A 32 -5.62 1.74 6.16
C GLN A 32 -4.63 1.15 5.14
N ILE A 33 -3.62 0.42 5.64
CA ILE A 33 -2.49 -0.09 4.84
C ILE A 33 -2.92 -0.78 3.52
N PRO A 34 -3.91 -1.69 3.50
CA PRO A 34 -4.31 -2.36 2.26
C PRO A 34 -4.87 -1.42 1.20
N ASP A 35 -5.60 -0.39 1.62
CA ASP A 35 -6.23 0.57 0.72
C ASP A 35 -5.18 1.55 0.17
N LEU A 36 -4.25 2.00 1.01
CA LEU A 36 -3.11 2.82 0.58
C LEU A 36 -2.22 2.07 -0.43
N PHE A 37 -1.95 0.78 -0.19
CA PHE A 37 -1.23 -0.07 -1.16
C PHE A 37 -2.02 -0.29 -2.45
N THR A 38 -3.36 -0.31 -2.38
CA THR A 38 -4.21 -0.36 -3.57
C THR A 38 -4.05 0.92 -4.40
N ALA A 39 -4.06 2.09 -3.76
CA ALA A 39 -3.84 3.37 -4.42
C ALA A 39 -2.47 3.38 -5.12
N TYR A 40 -1.42 2.99 -4.40
CA TYR A 40 -0.04 2.94 -4.90
C TYR A 40 0.13 1.98 -6.08
N ASN A 41 -0.37 0.76 -5.97
CA ASN A 41 -0.33 -0.20 -7.06
C ASN A 41 -1.07 0.29 -8.30
N SER A 42 -2.19 1.00 -8.11
CA SER A 42 -2.95 1.55 -9.23
C SER A 42 -2.17 2.66 -9.93
N VAL A 43 -1.48 3.53 -9.18
CA VAL A 43 -0.58 4.56 -9.73
C VAL A 43 0.61 3.92 -10.46
N LYS A 44 1.20 2.85 -9.92
CA LYS A 44 2.27 2.12 -10.61
C LYS A 44 1.74 1.56 -11.92
N MET A 45 0.68 0.75 -11.89
CA MET A 45 0.19 0.04 -13.09
C MET A 45 -0.35 0.96 -14.19
N TYR A 46 -1.07 2.02 -13.83
CA TYR A 46 -1.86 2.82 -14.77
C TYR A 46 -1.40 4.27 -14.88
N GLY A 47 -0.36 4.66 -14.13
CA GLY A 47 0.10 6.05 -14.02
C GLY A 47 -0.68 6.87 -12.99
N ALA A 48 -0.10 8.00 -12.58
CA ALA A 48 -0.71 8.92 -11.64
C ALA A 48 -1.97 9.58 -12.25
N ASN A 49 -3.06 9.60 -11.49
CA ASN A 49 -4.32 10.19 -11.89
C ASN A 49 -5.10 10.61 -10.63
N ARG A 50 -5.86 11.71 -10.74
CA ARG A 50 -6.76 12.25 -9.70
C ARG A 50 -7.65 11.18 -9.05
N ARG A 51 -8.07 10.15 -9.80
CA ARG A 51 -8.86 9.04 -9.23
C ARG A 51 -8.14 8.36 -8.07
N TYR A 52 -6.85 8.10 -8.22
CA TYR A 52 -6.05 7.40 -7.21
C TYR A 52 -5.67 8.33 -6.06
N ASP A 53 -5.44 9.62 -6.32
CA ASP A 53 -5.24 10.62 -5.27
C ASP A 53 -6.50 10.78 -4.40
N THR A 54 -7.67 10.79 -5.05
CA THR A 54 -8.96 10.85 -4.34
C THR A 54 -9.16 9.58 -3.51
N TYR A 55 -8.92 8.41 -4.10
CA TYR A 55 -9.02 7.14 -3.38
C TYR A 55 -8.06 7.08 -2.18
N TYR A 56 -6.82 7.53 -2.35
CA TYR A 56 -5.86 7.66 -1.24
C TYR A 56 -6.42 8.55 -0.14
N LYS A 57 -6.88 9.76 -0.49
CA LYS A 57 -7.44 10.74 0.45
C LYS A 57 -8.63 10.20 1.22
N ASP A 58 -9.55 9.49 0.55
CA ASP A 58 -10.74 8.91 1.18
C ASP A 58 -10.38 7.86 2.25
N HIS A 59 -9.20 7.23 2.13
CA HIS A 59 -8.69 6.22 3.07
C HIS A 59 -7.58 6.75 3.99
N SER A 60 -7.33 8.06 3.97
CA SER A 60 -6.29 8.72 4.76
C SER A 60 -6.78 10.01 5.45
N THR A 61 -8.09 10.15 5.63
CA THR A 61 -8.74 11.30 6.28
C THR A 61 -9.77 10.84 7.29
N GLY A 62 -10.26 11.77 8.12
CA GLY A 62 -11.17 11.46 9.22
C GLY A 62 -10.46 10.67 10.32
N ASP A 63 -10.97 9.49 10.64
CA ASP A 63 -10.40 8.60 11.66
C ASP A 63 -9.12 7.90 11.18
N TYR A 64 -8.84 7.93 9.87
CA TYR A 64 -7.67 7.28 9.28
C TYR A 64 -6.54 8.26 9.03
N GLN A 65 -5.32 7.74 9.10
CA GLN A 65 -4.12 8.54 8.90
C GLN A 65 -3.45 8.23 7.55
N LYS A 66 -2.69 9.22 7.08
CA LYS A 66 -1.81 9.13 5.92
C LYS A 66 -0.68 8.12 6.12
N ALA A 67 -0.06 7.67 5.03
CA ALA A 67 1.08 6.77 5.07
C ALA A 67 2.26 7.37 5.85
N SER A 68 2.50 8.67 5.71
CA SER A 68 3.51 9.44 6.46
C SER A 68 3.32 9.47 7.97
N ALA A 69 2.14 9.12 8.48
CA ALA A 69 1.88 9.03 9.92
C ALA A 69 2.46 7.76 10.56
N CYS A 70 3.01 6.83 9.78
CA CYS A 70 3.58 5.60 10.30
C CYS A 70 4.72 5.88 11.29
N ILE A 71 4.59 5.36 12.51
CA ILE A 71 5.60 5.46 13.58
C ILE A 71 6.54 4.24 13.64
N GLU A 72 6.52 3.39 12.61
CA GLU A 72 7.42 2.24 12.49
C GLU A 72 7.30 1.21 13.64
N CYS A 73 6.10 1.04 14.20
CA CYS A 73 5.88 0.16 15.37
C CYS A 73 6.08 -1.36 15.11
N GLY A 74 6.20 -1.80 13.85
CA GLY A 74 6.45 -3.21 13.49
C GLY A 74 5.25 -4.17 13.57
N GLN A 75 4.13 -3.77 14.20
CA GLN A 75 3.00 -4.68 14.41
C GLN A 75 2.40 -5.24 13.11
N CYS A 76 2.29 -4.40 12.09
CA CYS A 76 1.73 -4.78 10.79
C CYS A 76 2.56 -5.86 10.09
N GLU A 77 3.89 -5.81 10.19
CA GLU A 77 4.80 -6.78 9.57
C GLU A 77 4.72 -8.13 10.29
N GLY A 78 4.64 -8.12 11.63
CA GLY A 78 4.53 -9.35 12.43
C GLY A 78 3.24 -10.15 12.17
N VAL A 79 2.15 -9.48 11.76
CA VAL A 79 0.87 -10.13 11.44
C VAL A 79 0.65 -10.36 9.93
N CYS A 80 1.56 -9.91 9.09
CA CYS A 80 1.41 -10.02 7.64
C CYS A 80 1.67 -11.47 7.19
N PRO A 81 0.68 -12.21 6.65
CA PRO A 81 0.89 -13.59 6.21
C PRO A 81 1.77 -13.69 4.96
N GLN A 82 2.00 -12.57 4.27
CA GLN A 82 2.84 -12.48 3.08
C GLN A 82 4.25 -11.97 3.40
N HIS A 83 4.55 -11.69 4.67
CA HIS A 83 5.84 -11.19 5.13
C HIS A 83 6.33 -9.97 4.35
N LEU A 84 5.42 -9.03 4.07
CA LEU A 84 5.76 -7.77 3.41
C LEU A 84 6.51 -6.85 4.38
N GLU A 85 7.50 -6.12 3.86
CA GLU A 85 8.17 -5.00 4.54
C GLU A 85 7.26 -3.76 4.54
N ILE A 86 6.13 -3.86 5.25
CA ILE A 86 5.06 -2.86 5.24
C ILE A 86 5.56 -1.46 5.60
N ILE A 87 6.51 -1.34 6.53
CA ILE A 87 7.03 -0.04 6.97
C ILE A 87 7.77 0.64 5.81
N SER A 88 8.66 -0.09 5.13
CA SER A 88 9.40 0.42 3.98
C SER A 88 8.44 0.81 2.85
N LEU A 89 7.46 -0.05 2.56
CA LEU A 89 6.45 0.20 1.53
C LEU A 89 5.57 1.42 1.85
N LEU A 90 5.22 1.65 3.12
CA LEU A 90 4.48 2.85 3.53
C LEU A 90 5.29 4.14 3.29
N LYS A 91 6.63 4.11 3.43
CA LYS A 91 7.48 5.26 3.09
C LYS A 91 7.40 5.57 1.60
N GLU A 92 7.49 4.56 0.74
CA GLU A 92 7.31 4.75 -0.71
C GLU A 92 5.93 5.31 -1.06
N VAL A 93 4.89 4.82 -0.39
CA VAL A 93 3.52 5.33 -0.57
C VAL A 93 3.42 6.79 -0.15
N ALA A 94 4.00 7.16 0.99
CA ALA A 94 4.02 8.53 1.48
C ALA A 94 4.77 9.46 0.50
N GLU A 95 5.90 9.02 -0.05
CA GLU A 95 6.65 9.78 -1.06
C GLU A 95 5.82 10.07 -2.32
N VAL A 96 4.88 9.19 -2.69
CA VAL A 96 4.01 9.40 -3.85
C VAL A 96 2.84 10.33 -3.55
N PHE A 97 2.16 10.15 -2.40
CA PHE A 97 0.87 10.80 -2.12
C PHE A 97 0.88 11.92 -1.08
N ASP A 98 1.85 11.95 -0.16
CA ASP A 98 1.86 12.89 0.98
C ASP A 98 2.71 14.15 0.74
N LYS A 99 2.97 14.48 -0.52
CA LYS A 99 3.69 15.71 -0.91
C LYS A 99 2.91 16.98 -0.59
#